data_AF-A0A1Y0BHW7-F1
#
_entry.id   AF-A0A1Y0BHW7-F1
#
_cell.length_a   1.000
_cell.length_b   1.000
_cell.length_c   1.000
_cell.angle_alpha   90.00
_cell.angle_beta   90.00
_cell.angle_gamma   90.00
#
_symmetry.space_group_name_H-M   'P 1'
#
loop_
_entity.id
_entity.type
_entity.pdbx_description
1 polymer ?
#
loop_
_entity_poly.entity_id
_entity_poly.type
_entity_poly.pdbx_seq_one_letter_code
_entity_poly.pdbx_strand_id
1 'polypeptide(L)'
;MRLWSLHPRYLDATGLVALWREALLAQAVLNGRTRGYRHHPQLQRFRQCADPPQGIAAYLWPVHAEAVRRGYRFDAGKIRRCEPSPTLPVSAGQLTYEWQHLTGKLQLRAAAWLDRLRCDPALEPHPLFTVVPGGIAPWEITRGPN
;
A
#
# COMPACT_ATOMS: atom_id res chain seq x y z
N MET A 1 -1.03 -4.00 10.23
CA MET A 1 -1.00 -2.87 9.26
C MET A 1 0.03 -3.18 8.20
N ARG A 2 -0.39 -3.31 6.95
CA ARG A 2 0.43 -3.46 5.77
C ARG A 2 -0.15 -2.63 4.62
N LEU A 3 0.49 -1.51 4.34
CA LEU A 3 0.30 -0.70 3.16
C LEU A 3 1.34 -1.13 2.13
N TRP A 4 0.85 -1.46 0.94
CA TRP A 4 1.64 -1.97 -0.16
C TRP A 4 2.15 -0.81 -1.01
N SER A 5 3.39 -0.92 -1.44
CA SER A 5 3.99 -0.06 -2.46
C SER A 5 3.68 -0.55 -3.88
N LEU A 6 3.13 -1.76 -4.02
CA LEU A 6 2.56 -2.30 -5.25
C LEU A 6 1.26 -1.58 -5.64
N HIS A 7 0.96 -1.55 -6.94
CA HIS A 7 -0.32 -1.07 -7.42
C HIS A 7 -1.48 -1.89 -6.80
N PRO A 8 -2.58 -1.26 -6.33
CA PRO A 8 -3.70 -1.98 -5.71
C PRO A 8 -4.32 -3.04 -6.62
N ARG A 9 -4.11 -2.93 -7.95
CA ARG A 9 -4.52 -3.91 -8.96
C ARG A 9 -4.02 -5.33 -8.70
N TYR A 10 -2.90 -5.48 -8.02
CA TYR A 10 -2.33 -6.80 -7.74
C TYR A 10 -3.02 -7.52 -6.58
N LEU A 11 -3.69 -6.80 -5.67
CA LEU A 11 -4.32 -7.43 -4.51
C LEU A 11 -5.58 -8.20 -4.91
N ASP A 12 -5.79 -9.36 -4.30
CA ASP A 12 -7.06 -10.08 -4.36
C ASP A 12 -8.16 -9.33 -3.58
N ALA A 13 -9.41 -9.80 -3.67
CA ALA A 13 -10.54 -9.21 -2.95
C ALA A 13 -10.25 -9.00 -1.45
N THR A 14 -9.75 -10.05 -0.79
CA THR A 14 -9.39 -10.01 0.63
C THR A 14 -8.25 -9.03 0.90
N GLY A 15 -7.21 -9.02 0.06
CA GLY A 15 -6.09 -8.09 0.16
C GLY A 15 -6.51 -6.63 0.02
N LEU A 16 -7.39 -6.33 -0.94
CA LEU A 16 -7.85 -4.97 -1.19
C LEU A 16 -8.71 -4.42 -0.04
N VAL A 17 -9.62 -5.24 0.51
CA VAL A 17 -10.44 -4.87 1.67
C VAL A 17 -9.58 -4.67 2.92
N ALA A 18 -8.59 -5.54 3.14
CA ALA A 18 -7.64 -5.39 4.24
C ALA A 18 -6.83 -4.10 4.08
N LEU A 19 -6.30 -3.83 2.88
CA LEU A 19 -5.53 -2.62 2.60
C LEU A 19 -6.33 -1.36 2.91
N TRP A 20 -7.58 -1.28 2.46
CA TRP A 20 -8.44 -0.13 2.74
C TRP A 20 -8.58 0.14 4.24
N ARG A 21 -8.87 -0.88 5.04
CA ARG A 21 -9.03 -0.74 6.50
C ARG A 21 -7.72 -0.32 7.16
N GLU A 22 -6.60 -0.89 6.74
CA GLU A 22 -5.28 -0.57 7.30
C GLU A 22 -4.77 0.82 6.90
N ALA A 23 -5.08 1.27 5.68
CA ALA A 23 -4.76 2.61 5.21
C ALA A 23 -5.60 3.69 5.90
N LEU A 24 -6.88 3.43 6.16
CA LEU A 24 -7.71 4.32 7.00
C LEU A 24 -7.20 4.38 8.44
N LEU A 25 -6.74 3.26 8.99
CA LEU A 25 -6.09 3.25 10.30
C LEU A 25 -4.79 4.08 10.27
N ALA A 26 -3.96 3.93 9.24
CA ALA A 26 -2.76 4.74 9.06
C ALA A 26 -3.09 6.24 8.99
N GLN A 27 -4.16 6.61 8.27
CA GLN A 27 -4.65 7.98 8.23
C GLN A 27 -5.08 8.47 9.62
N ALA A 28 -5.80 7.66 10.40
CA ALA A 28 -6.17 8.03 11.76
C ALA A 28 -4.95 8.21 12.67
N VAL A 29 -3.94 7.34 12.55
CA VAL A 29 -2.69 7.43 13.32
C VAL A 29 -1.92 8.71 12.97
N LEU A 30 -1.78 9.03 11.68
CA LEU A 30 -1.06 10.22 11.22
C LEU A 30 -1.81 11.52 11.53
N ASN A 31 -3.12 11.47 11.74
CA ASN A 31 -3.92 12.58 12.26
C ASN A 31 -3.95 12.67 13.80
N GLY A 32 -3.17 11.84 14.52
CA GLY A 32 -3.15 11.83 15.98
C GLY A 32 -4.45 11.32 16.64
N ARG A 33 -5.33 10.65 15.88
CA ARG A 33 -6.63 10.17 16.36
C ARG A 33 -6.57 8.80 17.04
N THR A 34 -5.39 8.21 17.17
CA THR A 34 -5.21 6.88 17.78
C THR A 34 -4.17 6.89 18.90
N ARG A 35 -4.36 6.03 19.90
CA ARG A 35 -3.37 5.76 20.95
C ARG A 35 -2.39 4.64 20.56
N GLY A 36 -2.86 3.65 19.79
CA GLY A 36 -2.08 2.54 19.27
C GLY A 36 -1.49 2.79 17.87
N TYR A 37 -0.56 1.92 17.44
CA TYR A 37 0.09 1.94 16.12
C TYR A 37 0.96 3.18 15.81
N ARG A 38 1.17 4.06 16.79
CA ARG A 38 1.96 5.30 16.64
C ARG A 38 3.42 5.07 16.25
N HIS A 39 4.00 3.90 16.50
CA HIS A 39 5.38 3.59 16.11
C HIS A 39 5.46 2.54 15.01
N HIS A 40 4.37 2.33 14.26
CA HIS A 40 4.35 1.33 13.22
C HIS A 40 5.36 1.68 12.10
N PRO A 41 6.33 0.80 11.77
CA PRO A 41 7.41 1.15 10.85
C PRO A 41 6.94 1.62 9.48
N GLN A 42 5.88 1.03 8.93
CA GLN A 42 5.34 1.44 7.64
C GLN A 42 4.84 2.89 7.55
N LEU A 43 4.65 3.57 8.69
CA LEU A 43 4.30 4.99 8.72
C LEU A 43 5.52 5.90 8.50
N GLN A 44 6.74 5.38 8.65
CA GLN A 44 7.98 6.14 8.52
C GLN A 44 8.10 6.84 7.16
N ARG A 45 7.77 6.14 6.05
CA ARG A 45 7.77 6.73 4.70
C ARG A 45 6.80 7.91 4.53
N PHE A 46 5.69 7.91 5.26
CA PHE A 46 4.74 9.02 5.25
C PHE A 46 5.17 10.16 6.17
N ARG A 47 5.84 9.84 7.29
CA ARG A 47 6.37 10.84 8.23
C ARG A 47 7.50 11.68 7.66
N GLN A 48 8.19 11.16 6.66
CA GLN A 48 9.23 11.88 5.93
C GLN A 48 8.65 12.88 4.92
N CYS A 49 7.32 12.88 4.70
CA CYS A 49 6.65 13.88 3.89
C CYS A 49 6.52 15.21 4.65
N ALA A 50 6.46 16.32 3.92
CA ALA A 50 6.16 17.64 4.51
C ALA A 50 4.79 17.68 5.23
N ASP A 51 3.79 16.99 4.68
CA ASP A 51 2.47 16.79 5.32
C ASP A 51 2.13 15.27 5.33
N PRO A 52 2.47 14.55 6.41
CA PRO A 52 2.19 13.12 6.52
C PRO A 52 0.71 12.73 6.35
N PRO A 53 -0.26 13.45 6.96
CA PRO A 53 -1.66 13.15 6.72
C PRO A 53 -2.14 13.48 5.29
N GLN A 54 -1.47 14.33 4.50
CA GLN A 54 -1.73 14.44 3.06
C GLN A 54 -1.16 13.25 2.29
N GLY A 55 0.06 12.81 2.61
CA GLY A 55 0.68 11.66 1.94
C GLY A 55 -0.16 10.37 2.03
N ILE A 56 -0.75 10.09 3.21
CA ILE A 56 -1.65 8.93 3.37
C ILE A 56 -3.02 9.11 2.70
N ALA A 57 -3.50 10.35 2.55
CA ALA A 57 -4.71 10.64 1.79
C ALA A 57 -4.48 10.41 0.29
N ALA A 58 -3.35 10.89 -0.25
CA ALA A 58 -2.91 10.59 -1.61
C ALA A 58 -2.74 9.08 -1.86
N TYR A 59 -2.34 8.33 -0.84
CA TYR A 59 -2.30 6.87 -0.89
C TYR A 59 -3.70 6.22 -0.99
N LEU A 60 -4.67 6.72 -0.22
CA LEU A 60 -6.02 6.16 -0.17
C LEU A 60 -6.79 6.34 -1.48
N TRP A 61 -6.51 7.39 -2.26
CA TRP A 61 -7.24 7.69 -3.50
C TRP A 61 -7.09 6.61 -4.59
N PRO A 62 -5.88 6.16 -4.97
CA PRO A 62 -5.74 5.05 -5.92
C PRO A 62 -6.31 3.72 -5.40
N VAL A 63 -6.25 3.46 -4.09
CA VAL A 63 -6.89 2.29 -3.47
C VAL A 63 -8.41 2.35 -3.65
N HIS A 64 -9.01 3.51 -3.40
CA HIS A 64 -10.44 3.74 -3.63
C HIS A 64 -10.80 3.63 -5.12
N ALA A 65 -10.02 4.22 -6.02
CA ALA A 65 -10.25 4.14 -7.46
C ALA A 65 -10.25 2.68 -7.95
N GLU A 66 -9.29 1.87 -7.48
CA GLU A 66 -9.25 0.44 -7.79
C GLU A 66 -10.46 -0.31 -7.23
N ALA A 67 -10.90 0.04 -6.02
CA ALA A 67 -12.07 -0.56 -5.40
C ALA A 67 -13.35 -0.25 -6.22
N VAL A 68 -13.55 1.01 -6.60
CA VAL A 68 -14.67 1.44 -7.45
C VAL A 68 -14.64 0.73 -8.81
N ARG A 69 -13.46 0.64 -9.44
CA ARG A 69 -13.28 -0.06 -10.72
C ARG A 69 -13.71 -1.53 -10.65
N ARG A 70 -13.58 -2.16 -9.48
CA ARG A 70 -14.00 -3.55 -9.22
C ARG A 70 -15.42 -3.68 -8.66
N GLY A 71 -16.17 -2.58 -8.54
CA GLY A 71 -17.54 -2.57 -8.04
C GLY A 71 -17.70 -2.54 -6.52
N TYR A 72 -16.64 -2.28 -5.75
CA TYR A 72 -16.75 -2.09 -4.31
C TYR A 72 -17.32 -0.70 -3.97
N ARG A 73 -18.02 -0.62 -2.83
CA ARG A 73 -18.59 0.62 -2.27
C ARG A 73 -17.74 1.15 -1.12
N PHE A 74 -16.46 1.43 -1.39
CA PHE A 74 -15.62 2.09 -0.39
C PHE A 74 -16.07 3.54 -0.24
N ASP A 75 -16.14 3.99 1.01
CA ASP A 75 -16.64 5.33 1.34
C ASP A 75 -15.53 6.37 1.17
N ALA A 76 -15.58 7.11 0.06
CA ALA A 76 -14.66 8.20 -0.24
C ALA A 76 -14.70 9.32 0.82
N GLY A 77 -15.82 9.49 1.53
CA GLY A 77 -15.95 10.49 2.61
C GLY A 77 -15.03 10.23 3.80
N LYS A 78 -14.46 9.02 3.89
CA LYS A 78 -13.44 8.67 4.90
C LYS A 78 -12.03 9.14 4.52
N ILE A 79 -11.80 9.53 3.27
CA ILE A 79 -10.50 10.01 2.80
C ILE A 79 -10.41 11.50 3.09
N ARG A 80 -9.31 11.94 3.71
CA ARG A 80 -9.04 13.38 3.86
C ARG A 80 -8.95 14.01 2.47
N ARG A 81 -9.48 15.23 2.31
CA ARG A 81 -9.20 16.03 1.09
C ARG A 81 -7.69 16.19 0.93
N CYS A 82 -7.21 15.96 -0.28
CA CYS A 82 -5.80 15.96 -0.60
C CYS A 82 -5.59 16.83 -1.83
N GLU A 83 -4.60 17.72 -1.76
CA GLU A 83 -4.08 18.40 -2.94
C GLU A 83 -3.12 17.48 -3.70
N PRO A 84 -2.78 17.79 -4.96
CA PRO A 84 -1.69 17.11 -5.65
C PRO A 84 -0.41 17.17 -4.81
N SER A 85 0.06 16.01 -4.36
CA SER A 85 1.30 15.86 -3.59
C SER A 85 2.39 15.27 -4.48
N PRO A 86 3.67 15.65 -4.28
CA PRO A 86 4.77 14.94 -4.92
C PRO A 86 4.73 13.45 -4.56
N THR A 87 5.19 12.62 -5.50
CA THR A 87 5.34 11.17 -5.29
C THR A 87 6.43 10.88 -4.26
N LEU A 88 6.29 9.76 -3.56
CA LEU A 88 7.28 9.29 -2.60
C LEU A 88 8.24 8.28 -3.24
N PRO A 89 9.54 8.28 -2.90
CA PRO A 89 10.44 7.27 -3.41
C PRO A 89 10.11 5.90 -2.82
N VAL A 90 10.16 4.85 -3.66
CA VAL A 90 10.18 3.45 -3.23
C VAL A 90 11.31 2.73 -3.95
N SER A 91 12.05 1.89 -3.24
CA SER A 91 13.12 1.12 -3.86
C SER A 91 12.60 -0.04 -4.71
N ALA A 92 13.29 -0.34 -5.81
CA ALA A 92 12.99 -1.52 -6.63
C ALA A 92 13.06 -2.84 -5.85
N GLY A 93 14.01 -2.95 -4.90
CA GLY A 93 14.12 -4.09 -4.00
C GLY A 93 12.90 -4.26 -3.09
N GLN A 94 12.29 -3.16 -2.62
CA GLN A 94 11.06 -3.20 -1.84
C GLN A 94 9.88 -3.74 -2.67
N LEU A 95 9.72 -3.28 -3.92
CA LEU A 95 8.66 -3.78 -4.79
C LEU A 95 8.81 -5.28 -5.06
N THR A 96 10.04 -5.73 -5.34
CA THR A 96 10.34 -7.14 -5.56
C THR A 96 10.01 -7.98 -4.33
N TYR A 97 10.40 -7.51 -3.14
CA TYR A 97 10.09 -8.17 -1.88
C TYR A 97 8.59 -8.25 -1.61
N GLU A 98 7.87 -7.15 -1.80
CA GLU A 98 6.42 -7.12 -1.65
C GLU A 98 5.73 -8.06 -2.65
N TRP A 99 6.22 -8.12 -3.89
CA TRP A 99 5.68 -9.00 -4.90
C TRP A 99 5.79 -10.47 -4.48
N GLN A 100 6.99 -10.92 -4.08
CA GLN A 100 7.21 -12.28 -3.57
C GLN A 100 6.28 -12.60 -2.39
N HIS A 101 6.13 -11.66 -1.45
CA HIS A 101 5.22 -11.79 -0.31
C HIS A 101 3.75 -11.90 -0.73
N LEU A 102 3.33 -11.12 -1.73
CA LEU A 102 1.97 -11.17 -2.24
C LEU A 102 1.72 -12.48 -2.97
N THR A 103 2.60 -12.88 -3.89
CA THR A 103 2.43 -14.10 -4.68
C THR A 103 2.40 -15.34 -3.79
N GLY A 104 3.26 -15.43 -2.77
CA GLY A 104 3.22 -16.54 -1.80
C GLY A 104 1.88 -16.65 -1.06
N LYS A 105 1.27 -15.51 -0.69
CA LYS A 105 -0.08 -15.49 -0.10
C LYS A 105 -1.16 -15.87 -1.11
N LEU A 106 -1.06 -15.38 -2.34
CA LEU A 106 -2.05 -15.63 -3.39
C LEU A 106 -2.03 -17.08 -3.86
N GLN A 107 -0.86 -17.73 -3.93
CA GLN A 107 -0.75 -19.16 -4.26
C GLN A 107 -1.64 -20.02 -3.35
N LEU A 108 -1.69 -19.69 -2.06
CA LEU A 108 -2.44 -20.46 -1.07
C LEU A 108 -3.95 -20.17 -1.08
N ARG A 109 -4.36 -18.92 -1.34
CA ARG A 109 -5.76 -18.49 -1.12
C ARG A 109 -6.50 -18.03 -2.37
N ALA A 110 -5.80 -17.75 -3.47
CA ALA A 110 -6.35 -17.12 -4.66
C ALA A 110 -5.51 -17.43 -5.92
N ALA A 111 -5.22 -18.72 -6.18
CA ALA A 111 -4.38 -19.15 -7.29
C ALA A 111 -4.87 -18.62 -8.66
N ALA A 112 -6.17 -18.70 -8.93
CA ALA A 112 -6.76 -18.16 -10.16
C ALA A 112 -6.58 -16.64 -10.32
N TRP A 113 -6.49 -15.89 -9.21
CA TRP A 113 -6.16 -14.46 -9.27
C TRP A 113 -4.69 -14.27 -9.65
N LEU A 114 -3.79 -15.03 -9.04
CA LEU A 114 -2.36 -15.00 -9.35
C LEU A 114 -2.08 -15.30 -10.83
N ASP A 115 -2.77 -16.29 -11.41
CA ASP A 115 -2.59 -16.66 -12.82
C ASP A 115 -2.92 -15.49 -13.77
N ARG A 116 -3.96 -14.71 -13.44
CA ARG A 116 -4.31 -13.49 -14.20
C ARG A 116 -3.22 -12.42 -14.10
N LEU A 117 -2.56 -12.30 -12.95
CA LEU A 117 -1.49 -11.32 -12.75
C LEU A 117 -0.19 -11.69 -13.48
N ARG A 118 0.08 -12.98 -13.71
CA ARG A 118 1.29 -13.44 -14.41
C ARG A 118 1.36 -13.00 -15.88
N CYS A 119 0.26 -12.52 -16.44
CA CYS A 119 0.19 -11.97 -17.79
C CYS A 119 0.68 -10.50 -17.85
N ASP A 120 1.01 -9.90 -16.72
CA ASP A 120 1.44 -8.50 -16.60
C ASP A 120 2.98 -8.39 -16.74
N PRO A 121 3.51 -7.73 -17.78
CA PRO A 121 4.94 -7.78 -18.11
C PRO A 121 5.82 -6.92 -17.20
N ALA A 122 5.25 -5.99 -16.43
CA ALA A 122 6.00 -5.11 -15.54
C ALA A 122 5.30 -4.93 -14.19
N LEU A 123 6.08 -5.03 -13.10
CA LEU A 123 5.58 -4.77 -11.75
C LEU A 123 5.37 -3.27 -11.54
N GLU A 124 4.11 -2.83 -11.53
CA GLU A 124 3.77 -1.43 -11.34
C GLU A 124 3.72 -1.02 -9.86
N PRO A 125 4.31 0.12 -9.48
CA PRO A 125 4.14 0.66 -8.14
C PRO A 125 2.73 1.26 -7.98
N HIS A 126 2.35 1.48 -6.73
CA HIS A 126 1.23 2.35 -6.39
C HIS A 126 1.49 3.75 -6.99
N PRO A 127 0.48 4.45 -7.55
CA PRO A 127 0.68 5.75 -8.22
C PRO A 127 1.26 6.87 -7.34
N LEU A 128 1.28 6.67 -6.02
CA LEU A 128 1.95 7.58 -5.09
C LEU A 128 3.47 7.45 -5.14
N PHE A 129 4.00 6.34 -5.62
CA PHE A 129 5.43 6.05 -5.53
C PHE A 129 6.14 6.18 -6.87
N THR A 130 7.35 6.74 -6.81
CA THR A 130 8.32 6.72 -7.90
C THR A 130 9.41 5.72 -7.56
N VAL A 131 9.71 4.81 -8.48
CA VAL A 131 10.69 3.74 -8.25
C VAL A 131 12.11 4.31 -8.35
N VAL A 132 12.93 4.02 -7.34
CA VAL A 132 14.35 4.36 -7.30
C VAL A 132 15.21 3.09 -7.12
N PRO A 133 16.47 3.08 -7.58
CA PRO A 133 17.39 2.00 -7.27
C PRO A 133 17.57 1.83 -5.75
N GLY A 134 17.62 0.59 -5.25
CA GLY A 134 17.86 0.30 -3.84
C GLY A 134 17.36 -1.07 -3.38
N GLY A 135 17.77 -1.47 -2.18
CA GLY A 135 17.37 -2.73 -1.52
C GLY A 135 15.98 -2.67 -0.86
N ILE A 136 15.72 -3.56 0.09
CA ILE A 136 14.48 -3.52 0.89
C ILE A 136 14.44 -2.23 1.71
N ALA A 137 13.26 -1.61 1.83
CA ALA A 137 13.14 -0.35 2.53
C ALA A 137 13.34 -0.54 4.05
N PRO A 138 13.96 0.41 4.75
CA PRO A 138 14.33 0.25 6.17
C PRO A 138 13.13 0.10 7.11
N TRP A 139 11.92 0.46 6.66
CA TRP A 139 10.69 0.32 7.42
C TRP A 139 10.06 -1.09 7.29
N GLU A 140 10.53 -1.92 6.37
CA GLU A 140 10.02 -3.28 6.22
C GLU A 140 10.64 -4.17 7.31
N ILE A 141 9.78 -4.68 8.19
CA ILE A 141 10.21 -5.70 9.14
C ILE A 141 10.23 -7.03 8.42
N THR A 142 11.41 -7.43 7.92
CA THR A 142 11.65 -8.80 7.51
C THR A 142 11.69 -9.65 8.78
N ARG A 143 10.71 -10.53 8.99
CA ARG A 143 10.92 -11.61 9.96
C ARG A 143 12.07 -12.43 9.38
N GLY A 144 13.21 -12.46 10.09
CA GLY A 144 14.34 -13.31 9.72
C GLY A 144 13.87 -14.77 9.59
N PRO A 145 14.60 -15.62 8.86
CA PRO A 145 14.27 -17.03 8.80
C PRO A 145 14.26 -17.55 10.24
N ASN A 146 13.13 -18.13 10.64
CA ASN A 146 13.02 -18.91 11.86
C ASN A 146 13.45 -20.34 11.55
#